data_AF-A0A7S4KNS9-F1
#
_entry.id   AF-A0A7S4KNS9-F1
#
_cell.length_a   1.000
_cell.length_b   1.000
_cell.length_c   1.000
_cell.angle_alpha   90.00
_cell.angle_beta   90.00
_cell.angle_gamma   90.00
#
_symmetry.space_group_name_H-M   'P 1'
#
loop_
_entity.id
_entity.type
_entity.pdbx_description
1 polymer ?
#
loop_
_entity_poly.entity_id
_entity_poly.type
_entity_poly.pdbx_seq_one_letter_code
_entity_poly.pdbx_strand_id
1 'polypeptide(L)'
;MKVGTWISLAQFLAELASEGKACGEDAIKMLDEFYSVKRTRVSVRSQTVLYNSAMLVVANRIRGLEGNETAASLEFTYIQKVMEHMQSNEVKPDVVTFNTALSAYSTLSQLGIVTFNSSMELVKRMKLIE
;
A
#
# COMPACT_ATOMS: atom_id res chain seq x y z
N MET A 1 -18.16 -12.19 10.91
CA MET A 1 -17.22 -12.27 9.77
C MET A 1 -16.10 -13.27 10.15
N LYS A 2 -15.84 -14.32 9.33
CA LYS A 2 -14.85 -15.41 9.60
C LYS A 2 -13.49 -15.15 8.95
N VAL A 3 -12.39 -15.56 9.58
CA VAL A 3 -10.97 -15.41 9.12
C VAL A 3 -10.75 -15.67 7.62
N GLY A 4 -11.50 -16.59 7.02
CA GLY A 4 -11.43 -16.88 5.58
C GLY A 4 -11.74 -15.69 4.67
N THR A 5 -12.64 -14.80 5.05
CA THR A 5 -13.08 -13.70 4.16
C THR A 5 -12.02 -12.59 4.01
N TRP A 6 -11.05 -12.44 4.93
CA TRP A 6 -9.96 -11.43 4.81
C TRP A 6 -8.80 -11.97 4.01
N ILE A 7 -8.50 -13.27 4.16
CA ILE A 7 -7.55 -13.94 3.28
C ILE A 7 -8.05 -13.82 1.85
N SER A 8 -9.35 -14.02 1.62
CA SER A 8 -9.98 -13.76 0.32
C SER A 8 -9.85 -12.30 -0.13
N LEU A 9 -10.01 -11.30 0.76
CA LEU A 9 -9.85 -9.90 0.37
C LEU A 9 -8.38 -9.52 0.05
N ALA A 10 -7.43 -9.98 0.85
CA ALA A 10 -6.01 -9.75 0.59
C ALA A 10 -5.53 -10.49 -0.67
N GLN A 11 -6.06 -11.70 -0.94
CA GLN A 11 -5.87 -12.44 -2.18
C GLN A 11 -6.50 -11.71 -3.37
N PHE A 12 -7.72 -11.19 -3.21
CA PHE A 12 -8.40 -10.43 -4.25
C PHE A 12 -7.65 -9.15 -4.60
N LEU A 13 -7.17 -8.40 -3.60
CA LEU A 13 -6.28 -7.24 -3.84
C LEU A 13 -4.98 -7.65 -4.54
N ALA A 14 -4.39 -8.80 -4.18
CA ALA A 14 -3.19 -9.30 -4.85
C ALA A 14 -3.46 -9.75 -6.30
N GLU A 15 -4.62 -10.37 -6.57
CA GLU A 15 -5.08 -10.72 -7.93
C GLU A 15 -5.26 -9.47 -8.77
N LEU A 16 -5.96 -8.46 -8.24
CA LEU A 16 -6.12 -7.17 -8.88
C LEU A 16 -4.78 -6.45 -9.15
N ALA A 17 -3.84 -6.55 -8.21
CA ALA A 17 -2.48 -6.05 -8.39
C ALA A 17 -1.73 -6.80 -9.50
N SER A 18 -2.00 -8.10 -9.68
CA SER A 18 -1.38 -8.92 -10.72
C SER A 18 -1.97 -8.68 -12.12
N GLU A 19 -3.25 -8.32 -12.20
CA GLU A 19 -3.91 -7.98 -13.45
C GLU A 19 -3.58 -6.56 -13.96
N GLY A 20 -2.97 -5.70 -13.12
CA GLY A 20 -2.59 -4.33 -13.46
C GLY A 20 -3.77 -3.37 -13.66
N LYS A 21 -4.99 -3.81 -13.34
CA LYS A 21 -6.24 -3.05 -13.58
C LYS A 21 -6.68 -2.20 -12.40
N ALA A 22 -6.29 -2.56 -11.18
CA ALA A 22 -6.68 -1.78 -10.00
C ALA A 22 -5.77 -0.56 -9.80
N CYS A 23 -6.39 0.52 -9.35
CA CYS A 23 -5.71 1.75 -8.97
C CYS A 23 -5.65 1.90 -7.44
N GLY A 24 -4.86 2.86 -6.94
CA GLY A 24 -4.77 3.11 -5.51
C GLY A 24 -6.10 3.52 -4.87
N GLU A 25 -7.03 4.10 -5.65
CA GLU A 25 -8.38 4.41 -5.18
C GLU A 25 -9.15 3.15 -4.78
N ASP A 26 -9.06 2.09 -5.57
CA ASP A 26 -9.71 0.80 -5.30
C ASP A 26 -9.16 0.18 -4.02
N ALA A 27 -7.85 0.27 -3.80
CA ALA A 27 -7.19 -0.21 -2.60
C ALA A 27 -7.68 0.51 -1.34
N ILE A 28 -7.80 1.84 -1.38
CA ILE A 28 -8.33 2.64 -0.26
C ILE A 28 -9.81 2.31 0.00
N LYS A 29 -10.65 2.24 -1.04
CA LYS A 29 -12.07 1.88 -0.88
C LYS A 29 -12.25 0.53 -0.19
N MET A 30 -11.44 -0.47 -0.56
CA MET A 30 -11.49 -1.79 0.09
C MET A 30 -11.02 -1.76 1.53
N LEU A 31 -10.02 -0.92 1.86
CA LEU A 31 -9.61 -0.69 3.24
C LEU A 31 -10.74 -0.02 4.04
N ASP A 32 -11.34 1.06 3.52
CA ASP A 32 -12.45 1.76 4.16
C ASP A 32 -13.63 0.81 4.41
N GLU A 33 -14.01 0.02 3.41
CA GLU A 33 -15.08 -0.98 3.53
C GLU A 33 -14.74 -2.02 4.60
N PHE A 34 -13.51 -2.55 4.60
CA PHE A 34 -13.05 -3.49 5.61
C PHE A 34 -13.15 -2.93 7.03
N TYR A 35 -12.74 -1.67 7.24
CA TYR A 35 -12.77 -1.03 8.55
C TYR A 35 -14.15 -0.51 8.95
N SER A 36 -15.08 -0.31 8.01
CA SER A 36 -16.48 0.00 8.29
C SER A 36 -17.22 -1.17 8.98
N VAL A 37 -16.81 -2.42 8.70
CA VAL A 37 -17.44 -3.62 9.25
C VAL A 37 -16.76 -4.04 10.56
N LYS A 38 -17.21 -3.47 11.68
CA LYS A 38 -16.82 -3.71 13.09
C LYS A 38 -15.67 -4.72 13.35
N ARG A 39 -14.53 -4.15 13.79
CA ARG A 39 -13.19 -4.69 14.17
C ARG A 39 -13.07 -5.95 15.07
N THR A 40 -14.13 -6.55 15.61
CA THR A 40 -14.00 -7.28 16.89
C THR A 40 -13.32 -8.66 16.85
N ARG A 41 -12.80 -9.15 15.70
CA ARG A 41 -12.21 -10.49 15.61
C ARG A 41 -10.98 -10.63 14.70
N VAL A 42 -10.39 -9.54 14.22
CA VAL A 42 -9.25 -9.62 13.28
C VAL A 42 -7.93 -9.41 14.02
N SER A 43 -7.00 -10.35 13.86
CA SER A 43 -5.66 -10.22 14.44
C SER A 43 -4.89 -9.05 13.80
N VAL A 44 -4.00 -8.40 14.55
CA VAL A 44 -3.12 -7.34 14.03
C VAL A 44 -2.32 -7.85 12.82
N ARG A 45 -1.81 -9.07 12.88
CA ARG A 45 -1.06 -9.69 11.78
C ARG A 45 -1.86 -9.75 10.48
N SER A 46 -3.14 -10.11 10.54
CA SER A 46 -4.01 -10.17 9.36
C SER A 46 -4.26 -8.78 8.77
N GLN A 47 -4.33 -7.75 9.62
CA GLN A 47 -4.48 -6.36 9.18
C GLN A 47 -3.21 -5.88 8.47
N THR A 48 -2.01 -6.19 8.99
CA THR A 48 -0.74 -5.87 8.31
C THR A 48 -0.66 -6.50 6.92
N VAL A 49 -1.09 -7.77 6.76
CA VAL A 49 -1.14 -8.43 5.45
C VAL A 49 -2.08 -7.70 4.49
N LEU A 50 -3.27 -7.28 4.95
CA LEU A 50 -4.22 -6.54 4.13
C LEU A 50 -3.63 -5.22 3.61
N TYR A 51 -2.94 -4.46 4.48
CA TYR A 51 -2.27 -3.24 4.07
C TYR A 51 -1.09 -3.48 3.14
N ASN A 52 -0.32 -4.54 3.34
CA ASN A 52 0.75 -4.92 2.43
C ASN A 52 0.20 -5.23 1.03
N SER A 53 -0.95 -5.90 0.93
CA SER A 53 -1.64 -6.12 -0.35
C SER A 53 -2.12 -4.80 -0.99
N ALA A 54 -2.72 -3.90 -0.21
CA ALA A 54 -3.14 -2.59 -0.70
C ALA A 54 -1.94 -1.75 -1.20
N MET A 55 -0.83 -1.74 -0.46
CA MET A 55 0.41 -1.08 -0.88
C MET A 55 0.97 -1.69 -2.17
N LEU A 56 0.85 -3.01 -2.34
CA LEU A 56 1.28 -3.71 -3.55
C LEU A 56 0.45 -3.32 -4.78
N VAL A 57 -0.87 -3.15 -4.64
CA VAL A 57 -1.74 -2.62 -5.72
C VAL A 57 -1.21 -1.27 -6.20
N VAL A 58 -1.02 -0.33 -5.27
CA VAL A 58 -0.52 1.02 -5.59
C VAL A 58 0.86 0.95 -6.24
N ALA A 59 1.77 0.15 -5.69
CA ALA A 59 3.12 0.02 -6.20
C ALA A 59 3.16 -0.57 -7.62
N ASN A 60 2.39 -1.63 -7.90
CA ASN A 60 2.29 -2.22 -9.23
C ASN A 60 1.68 -1.24 -10.23
N ARG A 61 0.67 -0.48 -9.81
CA ARG A 61 0.07 0.56 -10.64
C ARG A 61 1.10 1.60 -11.04
N ILE A 62 1.89 2.13 -10.09
CA ILE A 62 2.96 3.09 -10.35
C ILE A 62 4.00 2.53 -11.33
N ARG A 63 4.43 1.26 -11.16
CA ARG A 63 5.38 0.62 -12.09
C ARG A 63 4.83 0.52 -13.52
N GLY A 64 3.52 0.38 -13.68
CA GLY A 64 2.86 0.36 -14.98
C GLY A 64 2.67 1.74 -15.64
N LEU A 65 3.08 2.83 -14.99
CA LEU A 65 2.88 4.21 -15.44
C LEU A 65 4.18 4.87 -15.95
N GLU A 66 5.11 4.08 -16.49
CA GLU A 66 6.32 4.61 -17.13
C GLU A 66 5.96 5.64 -18.21
N GLY A 67 6.58 6.83 -18.13
CA GLY A 67 6.31 7.95 -19.04
C GLY A 67 5.01 8.72 -18.77
N ASN A 68 4.24 8.39 -17.72
CA ASN A 68 3.02 9.11 -17.33
C ASN A 68 3.14 9.74 -15.93
N GLU A 69 3.84 10.87 -15.87
CA GLU A 69 4.12 11.61 -14.63
C GLU A 69 2.85 12.01 -13.86
N THR A 70 1.81 12.47 -14.58
CA THR A 70 0.56 12.93 -13.97
C THR A 70 -0.15 11.78 -13.25
N ALA A 71 -0.29 10.62 -13.90
CA ALA A 71 -0.92 9.46 -13.29
C ALA A 71 -0.07 8.89 -12.15
N ALA A 72 1.25 8.84 -12.32
CA ALA A 72 2.15 8.36 -11.28
C ALA A 72 2.15 9.27 -10.03
N SER A 73 2.04 10.59 -10.23
CA SER A 73 1.91 11.56 -9.14
C SER A 73 0.59 11.40 -8.37
N LEU A 74 -0.51 11.13 -9.09
CA LEU A 74 -1.78 10.79 -8.45
C LEU A 74 -1.65 9.50 -7.62
N GLU A 75 -1.04 8.45 -8.18
CA GLU A 75 -0.85 7.18 -7.48
C GLU A 75 0.09 7.27 -6.28
N PHE A 76 1.09 8.15 -6.34
CA PHE A 76 1.95 8.44 -5.22
C PHE A 76 1.16 8.92 -3.98
N THR A 77 0.08 9.68 -4.18
CA THR A 77 -0.80 10.10 -3.06
C THR A 77 -1.43 8.91 -2.34
N TYR A 78 -1.67 7.79 -3.03
CA TYR A 78 -2.24 6.59 -2.43
C TYR A 78 -1.23 5.83 -1.58
N ILE A 79 0.08 5.89 -1.86
CA ILE A 79 1.10 5.36 -0.93
C ILE A 79 0.99 6.07 0.42
N GLN A 80 0.86 7.39 0.40
CA GLN A 80 0.73 8.19 1.62
C GLN A 80 -0.57 7.86 2.36
N LYS A 81 -1.69 7.80 1.64
CA LYS A 81 -3.00 7.43 2.22
C LYS A 81 -2.99 6.05 2.86
N VAL A 82 -2.36 5.03 2.24
CA VAL A 82 -2.27 3.69 2.85
C VAL A 82 -1.49 3.77 4.17
N MET A 83 -0.36 4.48 4.21
CA MET A 83 0.46 4.64 5.41
C MET A 83 -0.26 5.43 6.53
N GLU A 84 -0.99 6.49 6.17
CA GLU A 84 -1.82 7.26 7.10
C GLU A 84 -3.01 6.44 7.62
N HIS A 85 -3.61 5.62 6.76
CA HIS A 85 -4.70 4.73 7.14
C HIS A 85 -4.20 3.64 8.11
N MET A 86 -3.01 3.08 7.88
CA MET A 86 -2.33 2.17 8.82
C MET A 86 -2.15 2.83 10.19
N GLN A 87 -1.59 4.04 10.21
CA GLN A 87 -1.35 4.80 11.44
C GLN A 87 -2.66 5.10 12.19
N SER A 88 -3.70 5.55 11.48
CA SER A 88 -5.01 5.88 12.07
C SER A 88 -5.73 4.67 12.66
N ASN A 89 -5.38 3.47 12.19
CA ASN A 89 -5.92 2.21 12.70
C ASN A 89 -4.95 1.48 13.64
N GLU A 90 -3.89 2.15 14.09
CA GLU A 90 -2.88 1.62 15.02
C GLU A 90 -2.18 0.34 14.50
N VAL A 91 -2.15 0.16 13.18
CA VAL A 91 -1.43 -0.95 12.53
C VAL A 91 -0.06 -0.44 12.10
N LYS A 92 1.00 -1.02 12.68
CA LYS A 92 2.37 -0.63 12.32
C LYS A 92 2.74 -1.16 10.93
N PRO A 93 3.29 -0.30 10.04
CA PRO A 93 3.99 -0.77 8.84
C PRO A 93 5.11 -1.72 9.21
N ASP A 94 5.33 -2.73 8.38
CA ASP A 94 6.43 -3.68 8.53
C ASP A 94 7.45 -3.55 7.38
N VAL A 95 8.47 -4.38 7.44
CA VAL A 95 9.53 -4.46 6.40
C VAL A 95 8.93 -4.67 5.00
N VAL A 96 7.85 -5.46 4.88
CA VAL A 96 7.19 -5.71 3.60
C VAL A 96 6.48 -4.43 3.12
N THR A 97 5.81 -3.70 4.00
CA THR A 97 5.20 -2.40 3.65
C THR A 97 6.23 -1.43 3.08
N PHE A 98 7.35 -1.25 3.79
CA PHE A 98 8.41 -0.32 3.40
C PHE A 98 9.11 -0.74 2.11
N ASN A 99 9.46 -2.02 1.96
CA ASN A 99 10.09 -2.52 0.74
C ASN A 99 9.18 -2.38 -0.49
N THR A 100 7.88 -2.60 -0.31
CA THR A 100 6.89 -2.44 -1.39
C THR A 100 6.78 -0.99 -1.83
N ALA A 101 6.69 -0.05 -0.89
CA ALA A 101 6.69 1.38 -1.18
C ALA A 101 8.01 1.86 -1.82
N LEU A 102 9.17 1.41 -1.32
CA LEU A 102 10.49 1.72 -1.91
C LEU A 102 10.60 1.28 -3.36
N SER A 103 10.02 0.14 -3.69
CA SER A 103 10.00 -0.33 -5.08
C SER A 103 9.19 0.60 -5.99
N ALA A 104 8.10 1.19 -5.52
CA ALA A 104 7.37 2.21 -6.26
C ALA A 104 8.15 3.53 -6.37
N TYR A 105 8.86 3.92 -5.30
CA TYR A 105 9.71 5.11 -5.27
C TYR A 105 10.82 5.07 -6.33
N SER A 106 11.32 3.88 -6.69
CA SER A 106 12.28 3.74 -7.79
C SER A 106 11.71 4.28 -9.11
N THR A 107 10.49 3.92 -9.48
CA THR A 107 9.83 4.42 -10.70
C THR A 107 9.50 5.90 -10.56
N LEU A 108 8.97 6.33 -9.40
CA LEU A 108 8.66 7.74 -9.15
C LEU A 108 9.92 8.63 -9.22
N SER A 109 11.08 8.10 -8.82
CA SER A 109 12.35 8.84 -8.90
C SER A 109 12.84 8.99 -10.33
N GLN A 110 12.59 8.01 -11.20
CA GLN A 110 12.89 8.14 -12.64
C GLN A 110 12.01 9.18 -13.31
N LEU A 111 10.78 9.35 -12.82
CA LEU A 111 9.82 10.37 -13.27
C LEU A 111 10.02 11.74 -12.57
N GLY A 112 11.01 11.89 -11.71
CA GLY A 112 11.28 13.14 -10.99
C GLY A 112 10.22 13.52 -9.92
N ILE A 113 9.29 12.63 -9.59
CA ILE A 113 8.20 12.87 -8.63
C ILE A 113 8.72 12.79 -7.19
N VAL A 114 9.63 11.85 -6.91
CA VAL A 114 10.29 11.73 -5.61
C VAL A 114 11.80 11.86 -5.75
N THR A 115 12.45 12.31 -4.68
CA THR A 115 13.91 12.44 -4.65
C THR A 115 14.55 11.24 -3.95
N PHE A 116 15.87 11.10 -4.13
CA PHE A 116 16.67 10.15 -3.35
C PHE A 116 16.50 10.38 -1.83
N ASN A 117 16.43 11.65 -1.39
CA ASN A 117 16.22 11.98 0.01
C ASN A 117 14.87 11.48 0.53
N SER A 118 13.80 11.61 -0.27
CA SER A 118 12.49 11.07 0.06
C SER A 118 12.52 9.54 0.24
N SER A 119 13.28 8.84 -0.60
CA SER A 119 13.47 7.39 -0.51
C SER A 119 14.26 7.01 0.76
N MET A 120 15.33 7.75 1.06
CA MET A 120 16.15 7.53 2.26
C MET A 120 15.39 7.79 3.56
N GLU A 121 14.44 8.72 3.56
CA GLU A 121 13.57 8.93 4.72
C GLU A 121 12.69 7.71 4.99
N LEU A 122 12.21 7.04 3.94
CA LEU A 122 11.46 5.79 4.07
C LEU A 122 12.33 4.66 4.68
N VAL A 123 13.60 4.56 4.24
CA VAL A 123 14.57 3.61 4.81
C VAL A 123 14.85 3.89 6.28
N LYS A 124 14.98 5.16 6.68
CA LYS A 124 15.16 5.51 8.10
C LYS A 124 13.95 5.09 8.94
N ARG A 125 12.74 5.35 8.46
CA ARG A 125 11.51 4.91 9.13
C ARG A 125 11.44 3.39 9.29
N MET A 126 11.93 2.64 8.29
CA MET A 126 12.05 1.18 8.38
C MET A 126 13.07 0.73 9.44
N LYS A 127 14.19 1.44 9.62
CA LYS A 127 15.16 1.10 10.69
C LYS A 127 14.64 1.34 12.10
N LEU A 128 13.62 2.19 12.26
CA LEU A 128 13.03 2.51 13.57
C LEU A 128 11.96 1.50 14.02
N ILE A 129 11.61 0.52 13.18
CA ILE A 129 10.65 -0.54 13.53
C ILE A 129 11.34 -1.87 13.95
N GLU A 130 12.67 -1.97 13.79
CA GLU A 130 13.51 -3.05 14.32
C GLU A 130 13.82 -2.81 15.81
#